data_AF-A0A3P7JUA4-F1
#
_entry.id   AF-A0A3P7JUA4-F1
#
_cell.length_a   1.000
_cell.length_b   1.000
_cell.length_c   1.000
_cell.angle_alpha   90.00
_cell.angle_beta   90.00
_cell.angle_gamma   90.00
#
_symmetry.space_group_name_H-M   'P 1'
#
loop_
_entity.id
_entity.type
_entity.pdbx_description
1 polymer ?
#
loop_
_entity_poly.entity_id
_entity_poly.type
_entity_poly.pdbx_seq_one_letter_code
_entity_poly.pdbx_strand_id
1 'polypeptide(L)' 'MGEVWTGLMQSVGASRKVFEYIDRVPSILHYGTSQPSTFKGRIEFRNVHFSYPTRSNLPILRLTMRNKISNQHK' A
#
# COMPACT_ATOMS: atom_id res chain seq x y z
N MET A 1 -10.01 -31.71 33.59
CA MET A 1 -9.01 -30.62 33.69
C MET A 1 -8.25 -30.36 32.39
N GLY A 2 -7.81 -31.38 31.64
CA GLY A 2 -7.07 -31.20 30.38
C GLY A 2 -7.86 -30.56 29.23
N GLU A 3 -9.16 -30.84 29.10
CA GLU A 3 -9.99 -30.29 28.02
C GLU A 3 -10.15 -28.76 28.11
N VAL A 4 -10.31 -28.24 29.33
CA VAL A 4 -10.43 -26.79 29.59
C VAL A 4 -9.14 -26.05 29.24
N TRP A 5 -7.99 -26.65 29.56
CA TRP A 5 -6.67 -26.11 29.21
C TRP A 5 -6.44 -26.06 27.70
N THR A 6 -6.80 -27.14 26.99
CA THR A 6 -6.71 -27.18 25.52
C THR A 6 -7.61 -26.13 24.87
N GLY A 7 -8.85 -26.00 25.32
CA GLY A 7 -9.79 -25.00 24.81
C GLY A 7 -9.27 -23.56 25.01
N LEU A 8 -8.68 -23.29 26.19
CA LEU A 8 -8.04 -22.00 26.46
C LEU A 8 -6.85 -21.75 25.53
N MET A 9 -5.94 -22.71 25.37
CA MET A 9 -4.78 -22.56 24.47
C MET A 9 -5.19 -22.34 23.01
N GLN A 10 -6.23 -23.03 22.53
CA GLN A 10 -6.78 -22.84 21.19
C GLN A 10 -7.34 -21.43 21.00
N SER A 11 -8.10 -20.94 21.98
CA SER A 11 -8.65 -19.58 21.96
C SER A 11 -7.54 -18.52 21.94
N VAL A 12 -6.53 -18.66 22.80
CA VAL A 12 -5.37 -17.76 22.85
C VAL A 12 -4.61 -17.77 21.51
N GLY A 13 -4.34 -18.97 20.96
CA GLY A 13 -3.66 -19.11 19.68
C GLY A 13 -4.42 -18.47 18.51
N ALA A 14 -5.74 -18.68 18.46
CA ALA A 14 -6.60 -18.11 17.42
C ALA A 14 -6.69 -16.58 17.51
N SER A 15 -6.75 -16.02 18.72
CA SER A 15 -6.87 -14.57 18.94
C SER A 15 -5.60 -13.79 18.59
N ARG A 16 -4.42 -14.44 18.62
CA ARG A 16 -3.12 -13.77 18.45
C ARG A 16 -3.04 -12.94 17.17
N LYS A 17 -3.49 -13.48 16.04
CA LYS A 17 -3.46 -12.79 14.74
C LYS A 17 -4.41 -11.59 14.68
N VAL A 18 -5.54 -11.67 15.38
CA VAL A 18 -6.51 -10.57 15.46
C VAL A 18 -5.88 -9.38 16.19
N PHE A 19 -5.27 -9.61 17.36
CA PHE A 19 -4.56 -8.56 18.09
C PHE A 19 -3.37 -8.02 17.29
N GLU A 20 -2.59 -8.88 16.64
CA GLU A 20 -1.50 -8.46 15.75
C GLU A 20 -1.96 -7.50 14.65
N TYR A 21 -3.17 -7.69 14.10
CA TYR A 21 -3.72 -6.77 13.09
C TYR A 21 -4.29 -5.49 13.66
N ILE A 22 -4.93 -5.54 14.83
CA ILE A 22 -5.49 -4.35 15.50
C ILE A 22 -4.36 -3.39 15.88
N ASP A 23 -3.27 -3.91 16.44
CA ASP A 23 -2.15 -3.10 16.93
C ASP A 23 -1.15 -2.72 15.82
N ARG A 24 -1.37 -3.19 14.59
CA ARG A 24 -0.46 -2.93 13.47
C ARG A 24 -0.48 -1.45 13.09
N VAL A 25 0.69 -0.82 13.15
CA VAL A 25 0.90 0.52 12.57
C VAL A 25 0.95 0.42 11.04
N PRO A 26 0.12 1.17 10.28
CA PRO A 26 0.15 1.14 8.82
C PRO A 26 1.40 1.86 8.29
N SER A 27 2.04 1.28 7.27
CA SER A 27 3.24 1.88 6.67
C SER A 27 2.96 3.16 5.87
N ILE A 28 1.71 3.36 5.46
CA ILE A 28 1.23 4.57 4.77
C ILE A 28 0.09 5.13 5.61
N LEU A 29 0.25 6.37 6.08
CA LEU A 29 -0.76 7.08 6.85
C LEU A 29 -1.83 7.62 5.90
N HIS A 30 -3.10 7.46 6.28
CA HIS A 30 -4.24 7.89 5.46
C HIS A 30 -4.76 9.29 5.86
N TYR A 31 -4.07 9.95 6.78
CA TYR A 31 -4.44 11.26 7.28
C TYR A 31 -3.75 12.34 6.44
N GLY A 32 -4.55 13.08 5.67
CA GLY A 32 -4.12 14.26 4.94
C GLY A 32 -5.20 15.32 5.00
N THR A 33 -4.84 16.51 5.48
CA THR A 33 -5.76 17.66 5.60
C THR A 33 -5.66 18.61 4.41
N SER A 34 -4.78 18.32 3.45
CA SER A 34 -4.49 19.20 2.34
C SER A 34 -5.60 19.16 1.28
N GLN A 35 -6.54 20.09 1.38
CA GLN A 35 -7.58 20.33 0.39
C GLN A 35 -7.34 21.71 -0.27
N PRO A 36 -6.75 21.77 -1.47
CA PRO A 36 -6.55 23.05 -2.16
C PRO A 36 -7.89 23.63 -2.63
N SER A 37 -8.04 24.96 -2.52
CA SER A 37 -9.24 25.68 -2.97
C SER A 37 -9.44 25.65 -4.49
N THR A 38 -8.39 25.37 -5.25
CA THR A 38 -8.44 25.20 -6.70
C THR A 38 -7.57 24.01 -7.11
N PHE A 39 -8.19 22.99 -7.71
CA PHE A 39 -7.51 21.79 -8.21
C PHE A 39 -7.54 21.76 -9.73
N LYS A 40 -6.38 21.93 -10.37
CA LYS A 40 -6.26 21.93 -11.84
C LYS A 40 -6.08 20.52 -12.45
N GLY A 41 -5.92 19.48 -11.65
CA GLY A 41 -5.83 18.08 -12.12
C GLY A 41 -4.60 17.71 -12.97
N ARG A 42 -3.57 18.56 -13.03
CA ARG A 42 -2.34 18.25 -13.79
C ARG A 42 -1.49 17.24 -13.03
N ILE A 43 -1.35 16.04 -13.59
CA ILE A 43 -0.55 14.94 -13.03
C ILE A 43 0.71 14.79 -13.88
N GLU A 44 1.88 14.77 -13.24
CA GLU A 44 3.16 14.55 -13.91
C GLU A 44 3.98 13.51 -13.16
N PHE A 45 4.61 12.60 -13.90
CA PHE A 45 5.57 11.64 -13.35
C PHE A 45 6.98 12.15 -13.62
N ARG A 46 7.75 12.43 -12.57
CA ARG A 46 9.13 12.91 -12.68
C ARG A 46 10.07 11.93 -11.98
N ASN A 47 10.89 11.23 -12.77
CA ASN A 47 11.91 10.30 -12.29
C ASN A 47 11.38 9.22 -11.32
N VAL A 48 10.19 8.69 -11.59
CA VAL A 48 9.53 7.71 -10.72
C VAL A 48 10.07 6.31 -11.00
N HIS A 49 10.58 5.67 -9.96
CA HIS A 49 11.01 4.27 -9.96
C HIS A 49 10.06 3.49 -9.03
N PHE A 50 9.47 2.42 -9.53
CA PHE A 50 8.52 1.63 -8.76
C PHE A 50 8.72 0.13 -8.96
N SER A 51 8.74 -0.59 -7.83
CA SER A 51 8.73 -2.04 -7.75
C SER A 51 7.70 -2.46 -6.70
N TYR A 52 6.92 -3.50 -7.00
CA TYR A 52 6.03 -4.07 -6.00
C TYR A 52 6.83 -4.69 -4.85
N PRO A 53 6.45 -4.48 -3.56
CA PRO A 53 7.19 -5.03 -2.42
C PRO A 53 7.36 -6.55 -2.45
N THR A 54 6.34 -7.27 -2.95
CA THR A 54 6.34 -8.74 -3.06
C THR A 54 7.28 -9.27 -4.14
N ARG A 55 7.73 -8.41 -5.07
CA ARG A 55 8.62 -8.76 -6.20
C ARG A 55 9.61 -7.62 -6.44
N SER A 56 10.42 -7.32 -5.42
CA SER A 56 11.42 -6.23 -5.45
C SER A 56 12.42 -6.33 -6.60
N ASN A 57 12.69 -7.55 -7.08
CA ASN A 57 13.72 -7.84 -8.09
C ASN A 57 13.28 -7.55 -9.53
N LEU A 58 12.00 -7.22 -9.76
CA LEU A 58 11.45 -6.94 -11.08
C LEU A 58 10.94 -5.49 -11.12
N PRO A 59 11.76 -4.53 -11.60
CA PRO A 59 11.29 -3.16 -11.80
C PRO A 59 10.24 -3.13 -12.91
N ILE A 60 8.99 -2.85 -12.55
CA ILE A 60 7.86 -2.83 -13.50
C ILE A 60 7.73 -1.47 -14.18
N LEU A 61 8.03 -0.38 -13.46
CA LEU A 61 7.93 0.97 -14.01
C LEU A 61 9.32 1.63 -14.05
N ARG A 62 9.90 1.70 -15.25
CA ARG A 62 11.11 2.51 -15.55
C ARG A 62 10.74 3.59 -16.56
N LEU A 63 10.09 4.65 -16.09
CA LEU A 63 9.74 5.80 -16.94
C LEU A 63 10.97 6.70 -17.13
N THR A 64 11.79 6.38 -18.12
CA THR A 64 12.70 7.38 -18.71
C THR A 64 11.84 8.35 -19.50
N MET A 65 11.98 9.67 -19.27
CA MET A 65 11.18 10.70 -19.94
C MET A 65 11.25 10.60 -21.47
N ARG A 66 10.27 9.91 -22.07
CA ARG A 66 9.86 10.12 -23.46
C ARG A 66 8.43 10.61 -23.42
N ASN A 67 8.28 11.91 -23.31
CA ASN A 67 7.02 12.61 -23.49
C ASN A 67 6.56 12.42 -24.94
N LYS A 68 5.92 11.30 -25.28
CA LYS A 68 5.23 11.12 -26.56
C LYS A 68 3.81 11.70 -26.42
N ILE A 69 3.71 13.02 -26.50
CA ILE A 69 2.45 13.65 -26.90
C ILE A 69 2.37 13.48 -28.42
N SER A 70 1.97 12.29 -28.85
CA SER A 70 1.60 12.02 -30.24
C SER A 70 0.15 12.46 -30.41
N ASN A 71 -0.06 13.75 -30.63
CA ASN A 71 -1.32 14.25 -31.17
C ASN A 71 -1.39 13.79 -32.64
N GLN A 72 -1.92 12.59 -32.88
CA GLN A 72 -2.28 12.13 -34.22
C GLN A 72 -3.73 12.56 -34.48
N HIS A 73 -3.84 13.58 -35.32
CA HIS A 73 -4.97 13.91 -36.19
C HIS A 73 -6.38 13.88 -35.58
N LYS A 74 -6.88 15.07 -35.24
CA LYS A 74 -7.78 15.78 -36.15
C LYS A 74 -7.60 17.29 -36.01
#